data_AF-A0A5B8MLI0-F1
#
_entry.id   AF-A0A5B8MLI0-F1
#
_cell.length_a   1.000
_cell.length_b   1.000
_cell.length_c   1.000
_cell.angle_alpha   90.00
_cell.angle_beta   90.00
_cell.angle_gamma   90.00
#
_symmetry.space_group_name_H-M   'P 1'
#
loop_
_entity.id
_entity.type
_entity.pdbx_description
1 polymer ?
#
loop_
_entity_poly.entity_id
_entity_poly.type
_entity_poly.pdbx_seq_one_letter_code
_entity_poly.pdbx_strand_id
1 'polypeptide(L)'
;MIKRTLRGGQVEKHDGDVMVVGDVNVDSTISAGGDVVVFGRLSGEVHAGKNGDTTATVSAICFEPSQIRIADVVAVMGAQNSEPTPYPEVARIDWQQQQRPRPGQQDGQGRIMVEPAGQFWQQLSARGRKRRAARVSSEGKLKWKGPAKLARLTGVYLLVAGLGLLFAPKTTFGLLFDVRTIATGWIQVFGTIAAALGMYYVGTAVGDTEGSGARGFYASTVIGRIFIFITFCYLVSQKFVEQQLVLLAVLNLGYLNSDPSLGPPPLPFFFI
;
A
#
# COMPACT_ATOMS: atom_id res chain seq x y z
N MET A 1 -18.47 -5.05 17.45
CA MET A 1 -19.24 -4.89 16.19
C MET A 1 -20.67 -5.37 16.42
N ILE A 2 -21.66 -4.56 16.09
CA ILE A 2 -23.09 -4.81 16.28
C ILE A 2 -23.75 -4.90 14.89
N LYS A 3 -24.44 -6.01 14.58
CA LYS A 3 -25.07 -6.25 13.28
C LYS A 3 -26.61 -6.23 13.38
N ARG A 4 -27.14 -5.16 13.94
CA ARG A 4 -28.58 -4.92 14.11
C ARG A 4 -28.85 -3.45 14.38
N THR A 5 -30.08 -3.01 14.10
CA THR A 5 -30.58 -1.70 14.53
C THR A 5 -30.71 -1.63 16.05
N LEU A 6 -30.24 -0.53 16.64
CA LEU A 6 -30.50 -0.20 18.05
C LEU A 6 -31.84 0.52 18.15
N ARG A 7 -32.75 -0.08 18.92
CA ARG A 7 -34.09 0.47 19.16
C ARG A 7 -34.08 1.31 20.45
N GLY A 8 -35.06 2.21 20.60
CA GLY A 8 -35.16 3.07 21.78
C GLY A 8 -35.12 2.28 23.10
N GLY A 9 -34.40 2.83 24.08
CA GLY A 9 -34.13 2.22 25.38
C GLY A 9 -32.96 1.23 25.42
N GLN A 10 -32.34 0.89 24.28
CA GLN A 10 -31.18 0.01 24.27
C GLN A 10 -29.89 0.77 24.56
N VAL A 11 -29.06 0.21 25.44
CA VAL A 11 -27.77 0.78 25.83
C VAL A 11 -26.66 -0.21 25.52
N GLU A 12 -25.74 0.17 24.65
CA GLU A 12 -24.59 -0.64 24.26
C GLU A 12 -23.30 -0.02 24.79
N LYS A 13 -22.51 -0.81 25.53
CA LYS A 13 -21.26 -0.35 26.14
C LYS A 13 -20.09 -1.22 25.70
N HIS A 14 -19.05 -0.60 25.19
CA HIS A 14 -17.82 -1.25 24.76
C HIS A 14 -16.59 -0.45 25.19
N ASP A 15 -15.46 -1.12 25.41
CA ASP A 15 -14.21 -0.50 25.86
C ASP A 15 -13.27 -0.07 24.73
N GLY A 16 -13.52 -0.52 23.50
CA GLY A 16 -12.79 -0.11 22.29
C GLY A 16 -13.71 0.57 21.28
N ASP A 17 -13.40 0.39 20.01
CA ASP A 17 -14.18 0.95 18.90
C ASP A 17 -15.50 0.19 18.70
N VAL A 18 -16.53 0.93 18.29
CA VAL A 18 -17.86 0.38 18.02
C VAL A 18 -18.26 0.64 16.57
N MET A 19 -18.53 -0.43 15.85
CA MET A 19 -19.17 -0.38 14.54
C MET A 19 -20.57 -0.96 14.62
N VAL A 20 -21.56 -0.17 14.21
CA VAL A 20 -22.96 -0.58 14.06
C VAL A 20 -23.26 -0.73 12.57
N VAL A 21 -23.77 -1.89 12.19
CA VAL A 21 -24.33 -2.15 10.85
C VAL A 21 -25.84 -2.18 11.01
N GLY A 22 -26.47 -1.03 10.79
CA GLY A 22 -27.87 -0.76 11.09
C GLY A 22 -28.05 0.65 11.64
N ASP A 23 -29.31 0.98 11.94
CA ASP A 23 -29.67 2.31 12.45
C ASP A 23 -29.55 2.39 13.98
N VAL A 24 -29.42 3.60 14.50
CA VAL A 24 -29.36 3.90 15.93
C VAL A 24 -30.49 4.89 16.20
N ASN A 25 -31.62 4.38 16.65
CA ASN A 25 -32.84 5.18 16.80
C ASN A 25 -32.78 6.12 18.01
N VAL A 26 -33.72 7.06 18.07
CA VAL A 26 -33.95 7.91 19.24
C VAL A 26 -34.09 7.05 20.51
N ASP A 27 -33.63 7.57 21.64
CA ASP A 27 -33.58 6.91 22.96
C ASP A 27 -32.65 5.69 23.06
N SER A 28 -31.88 5.38 22.01
CA SER A 28 -30.77 4.41 22.12
C SER A 28 -29.47 5.11 22.47
N THR A 29 -28.62 4.45 23.26
CA THR A 29 -27.34 5.00 23.72
C THR A 29 -26.19 4.06 23.36
N ILE A 30 -25.15 4.61 22.72
CA ILE A 30 -23.89 3.92 22.47
C ILE A 30 -22.80 4.55 23.32
N SER A 31 -22.03 3.74 24.05
CA SER A 31 -20.84 4.18 24.76
C SER A 31 -19.64 3.33 24.35
N ALA A 32 -18.64 3.98 23.75
CA ALA A 32 -17.41 3.37 23.23
C ALA A 32 -16.18 3.98 23.89
N GLY A 33 -15.16 3.16 24.14
CA GLY A 33 -13.86 3.64 24.60
C GLY A 33 -13.02 4.27 23.51
N GLY A 34 -13.27 3.93 22.24
CA GLY A 34 -12.63 4.52 21.06
C GLY A 34 -13.63 5.16 20.10
N ASP A 35 -13.45 4.92 18.81
CA ASP A 35 -14.27 5.48 17.72
C ASP A 35 -15.66 4.83 17.62
N VAL A 36 -16.63 5.58 17.11
CA VAL A 36 -17.97 5.06 16.78
C VAL A 36 -18.29 5.26 15.30
N VAL A 37 -18.67 4.18 14.63
CA VAL A 37 -19.05 4.19 13.22
C VAL A 37 -20.43 3.55 13.06
N VAL A 38 -21.37 4.30 12.49
CA VAL A 38 -22.74 3.84 12.23
C VAL A 38 -22.96 3.76 10.72
N PHE A 39 -23.04 2.53 10.20
CA PHE A 39 -23.45 2.27 8.82
C PHE A 39 -24.98 2.28 8.72
N GLY A 40 -25.57 3.45 8.92
CA GLY A 40 -27.01 3.69 8.95
C GLY A 40 -27.34 5.11 9.38
N ARG A 41 -28.58 5.32 9.82
CA ARG A 41 -29.04 6.57 10.45
C ARG A 41 -28.67 6.59 11.93
N LEU A 42 -28.03 7.66 12.37
CA LEU A 42 -27.75 7.93 13.77
C LEU A 42 -28.70 9.01 14.30
N SER A 43 -29.66 8.63 15.16
CA SER A 43 -30.63 9.53 15.82
C SER A 43 -30.57 9.49 17.35
N GLY A 44 -29.96 8.44 17.92
CA GLY A 44 -29.76 8.27 19.37
C GLY A 44 -28.61 9.09 19.95
N GLU A 45 -28.24 8.76 21.18
CA GLU A 45 -27.11 9.35 21.90
C GLU A 45 -25.84 8.52 21.70
N VAL A 46 -24.70 9.18 21.46
CA VAL A 46 -23.41 8.50 21.27
C VAL A 46 -22.33 9.15 22.12
N HIS A 47 -21.63 8.32 22.89
CA HIS A 47 -20.43 8.68 23.64
C HIS A 47 -19.23 7.92 23.09
N ALA A 48 -18.35 8.60 22.36
CA ALA A 48 -17.05 8.08 21.91
C ALA A 48 -15.92 8.53 22.84
N GLY A 49 -14.83 7.77 22.88
CA GLY A 49 -13.67 8.12 23.70
C GLY A 49 -13.97 8.19 25.20
N LYS A 50 -14.88 7.34 25.72
CA LYS A 50 -15.37 7.42 27.12
C LYS A 50 -14.27 7.36 28.19
N ASN A 51 -13.09 6.86 27.82
CA ASN A 51 -11.92 6.76 28.69
C ASN A 51 -11.02 8.02 28.64
N GLY A 52 -11.54 9.14 28.12
CA GLY A 52 -10.81 10.41 28.00
C GLY A 52 -10.10 10.60 26.65
N ASP A 53 -10.42 9.80 25.63
CA ASP A 53 -9.81 9.96 24.30
C ASP A 53 -10.47 11.11 23.52
N THR A 54 -9.85 12.28 23.60
CA THR A 54 -10.28 13.48 22.85
C THR A 54 -10.05 13.41 21.34
N THR A 55 -9.38 12.36 20.86
CA THR A 55 -9.11 12.15 19.42
C THR A 55 -10.13 11.23 18.75
N ALA A 56 -11.00 10.61 19.55
CA ALA A 56 -12.06 9.75 19.06
C ALA A 56 -13.06 10.52 18.17
N THR A 57 -13.68 9.78 17.27
CA THR A 57 -14.58 10.30 16.25
C THR A 57 -15.90 9.54 16.25
N VAL A 58 -16.96 10.23 15.83
CA VAL A 58 -18.28 9.62 15.60
C VAL A 58 -18.64 9.86 14.14
N SER A 59 -18.95 8.80 13.41
CA SER A 59 -19.31 8.91 11.99
C SER A 59 -20.58 8.13 11.68
N ALA A 60 -21.40 8.67 10.77
CA ALA A 60 -22.61 8.01 10.31
C ALA A 60 -22.89 8.32 8.83
N ILE A 61 -23.67 7.46 8.17
CA ILE A 61 -24.15 7.72 6.80
C ILE A 61 -25.19 8.83 6.80
N CYS A 62 -26.15 8.77 7.72
CA CYS A 62 -27.09 9.86 7.99
C CYS A 62 -26.89 10.31 9.43
N PHE A 63 -26.51 11.57 9.62
CA PHE A 63 -26.00 12.07 10.89
C PHE A 63 -27.00 13.03 11.55
N GLU A 64 -27.89 12.49 12.39
CA GLU A 64 -28.95 13.24 13.07
C GLU A 64 -28.99 12.95 14.60
N PRO A 65 -27.84 12.83 15.30
CA PRO A 65 -27.84 12.38 16.70
C PRO A 65 -28.55 13.38 17.60
N SER A 66 -29.34 12.90 18.56
CA SER A 66 -29.90 13.75 19.63
C SER A 66 -28.80 14.36 20.49
N GLN A 67 -27.76 13.58 20.80
CA GLN A 67 -26.60 14.02 21.55
C GLN A 67 -25.33 13.29 21.13
N ILE A 68 -24.23 14.02 21.07
CA ILE A 68 -22.89 13.48 20.87
C ILE A 68 -22.04 13.87 22.08
N ARG A 69 -21.27 12.91 22.58
CA ARG A 69 -20.21 13.13 23.55
C ARG A 69 -18.92 12.52 23.00
N ILE A 70 -17.84 13.28 23.04
CA ILE A 70 -16.49 12.79 22.71
C ILE A 70 -15.61 13.16 23.90
N ALA A 71 -15.03 12.15 24.56
CA ALA A 71 -14.40 12.31 25.87
C ALA A 71 -15.33 13.06 26.84
N ASP A 72 -14.92 14.23 27.31
CA ASP A 72 -15.68 15.09 28.24
C ASP A 72 -16.45 16.21 27.53
N VAL A 73 -16.32 16.33 26.21
CA VAL A 73 -17.01 17.36 25.42
C VAL A 73 -18.36 16.86 24.96
N VAL A 74 -19.40 17.67 25.17
CA VAL A 74 -20.79 17.35 24.81
C VAL A 74 -21.32 18.34 23.78
N ALA A 75 -22.00 17.83 22.77
CA ALA A 75 -22.81 18.60 21.85
C ALA A 75 -24.21 17.99 21.79
N VAL A 76 -25.21 18.81 22.13
CA VAL A 76 -26.61 18.49 21.92
C VAL A 76 -27.02 19.06 20.58
N MET A 77 -27.50 18.22 19.67
CA MET A 77 -28.00 18.72 18.40
C MET A 77 -29.46 19.10 18.60
N GLY A 78 -29.76 20.40 18.47
CA GLY A 78 -31.13 20.88 18.56
C GLY A 78 -31.93 20.49 17.31
N ALA A 79 -33.23 20.31 17.47
CA ALA A 79 -34.21 20.06 16.39
C ALA A 79 -34.39 21.25 15.41
N GLN A 80 -33.40 22.14 15.28
CA GLN A 80 -33.48 23.31 14.42
C GLN A 80 -33.03 22.96 13.00
N ASN A 81 -34.00 22.52 12.18
CA ASN A 81 -34.04 22.67 10.71
C ASN A 81 -32.74 22.38 9.93
N SER A 82 -31.94 21.41 10.33
CA SER A 82 -30.96 20.81 9.44
C SER A 82 -31.67 19.71 8.65
N GLU A 83 -32.01 20.01 7.39
CA GLU A 83 -32.46 19.00 6.44
C GLU A 83 -31.50 17.80 6.48
N PRO A 84 -32.02 16.56 6.48
CA PRO A 84 -31.18 15.36 6.44
C PRO A 84 -30.13 15.48 5.35
N THR A 85 -28.85 15.48 5.72
CA THR A 85 -27.79 15.57 4.73
C THR A 85 -27.68 14.23 4.00
N PRO A 86 -27.66 14.20 2.65
CA PRO A 86 -27.61 12.96 1.88
C PRO A 86 -26.20 12.35 1.83
N TYR A 87 -25.25 12.90 2.59
CA TYR A 87 -23.84 12.51 2.59
C TYR A 87 -23.38 12.13 4.00
N PRO A 88 -22.43 11.19 4.13
CA PRO A 88 -21.88 10.83 5.43
C PRO A 88 -21.15 11.99 6.10
N GLU A 89 -21.25 12.06 7.42
CA GLU A 89 -20.62 13.09 8.24
C GLU A 89 -19.79 12.47 9.36
N VAL A 90 -18.84 13.25 9.85
CA VAL A 90 -17.94 12.89 10.94
C VAL A 90 -17.93 14.02 11.97
N ALA A 91 -18.18 13.67 13.22
CA ALA A 91 -18.01 14.53 14.37
C ALA A 91 -16.66 14.25 15.06
N ARG A 92 -15.95 15.32 15.41
CA ARG A 92 -14.71 15.29 16.17
C ARG A 92 -14.56 16.54 17.03
N ILE A 93 -13.64 16.54 17.98
CA ILE A 93 -13.30 17.75 18.72
C ILE A 93 -12.35 18.60 17.88
N ASP A 94 -12.70 19.88 17.69
CA ASP A 94 -11.80 20.90 17.17
C ASP A 94 -11.31 21.82 18.30
N TRP A 95 -9.99 21.97 18.36
CA TRP A 95 -9.27 22.81 19.33
C TRP A 95 -8.82 24.14 18.73
N GLN A 96 -9.03 24.40 17.42
CA GLN A 96 -8.46 25.56 16.72
C GLN A 96 -9.29 26.86 16.82
N GLN A 97 -10.47 26.85 17.44
CA GLN A 97 -11.37 28.01 17.50
C GLN A 97 -11.13 29.01 18.66
N GLN A 98 -10.01 28.95 19.40
CA GLN A 98 -9.64 30.03 20.33
C GLN A 98 -8.73 31.07 19.68
N GLN A 99 -9.35 32.04 18.98
CA GLN A 99 -8.69 33.33 18.73
C GLN A 99 -8.57 34.08 20.06
N ARG A 100 -7.33 34.17 20.56
CA ARG A 100 -6.83 34.91 21.74
C ARG A 100 -7.57 34.67 23.07
N PRO A 101 -6.95 34.01 24.07
CA PRO A 101 -7.50 33.97 25.42
C PRO A 101 -7.63 35.40 25.99
N ARG A 102 -8.80 35.75 26.52
CA ARG A 102 -8.97 36.95 27.33
C ARG A 102 -8.23 36.73 28.65
N PRO A 103 -7.45 37.71 29.18
CA PRO A 103 -6.80 37.55 30.48
C PRO A 103 -7.87 37.28 31.55
N GLY A 104 -7.77 36.14 32.24
CA GLY A 104 -8.68 35.77 33.35
C GLY A 104 -9.66 34.62 33.09
N GLN A 105 -9.67 33.99 31.91
CA GLN A 105 -10.55 32.85 31.63
C GLN A 105 -9.74 31.56 31.45
N GLN A 106 -9.84 30.66 32.44
CA GLN A 106 -9.19 29.34 32.44
C GLN A 106 -9.94 28.33 31.55
N ASP A 107 -9.14 27.50 30.89
CA ASP A 107 -9.41 26.32 30.05
C ASP A 107 -10.36 26.48 28.85
N GLY A 108 -9.76 26.41 27.66
CA GLY A 108 -10.49 26.32 26.40
C GLY A 108 -11.24 25.01 26.30
N GLN A 109 -12.57 25.07 26.37
CA GLN A 109 -13.44 23.96 26.02
C GLN A 109 -13.36 23.73 24.51
N GLY A 110 -12.86 22.56 24.11
CA GLY A 110 -12.94 22.10 22.72
C GLY A 110 -14.41 22.00 22.30
N ARG A 111 -14.70 22.28 21.01
CA ARG A 111 -16.06 22.19 20.47
C ARG A 111 -16.15 20.99 19.55
N ILE A 112 -17.25 20.25 19.60
CA ILE A 112 -17.52 19.21 18.61
C ILE A 112 -17.88 19.91 17.29
N MET A 113 -17.09 19.61 16.26
CA MET A 113 -17.30 20.04 14.88
C MET A 113 -17.79 18.85 14.07
N VAL A 114 -18.87 19.05 13.31
CA VAL A 114 -19.37 18.07 12.34
C VAL A 114 -18.99 18.56 10.96
N GLU A 115 -18.35 17.69 10.18
CA GLU A 115 -17.95 17.99 8.81
C GLU A 115 -18.30 16.83 7.87
N PRO A 116 -18.49 17.08 6.57
CA PRO A 116 -18.70 16.02 5.60
C PRO A 116 -17.52 15.05 5.57
N ALA A 117 -17.80 13.74 5.57
CA ALA A 117 -16.78 12.70 5.64
C ALA A 117 -15.74 12.84 4.52
N GLY A 118 -16.16 13.27 3.31
CA GLY A 118 -15.25 13.51 2.20
C GLY A 118 -14.12 14.49 2.52
N GLN A 119 -14.41 15.59 3.22
CA GLN A 119 -13.41 16.58 3.63
C GLN A 119 -12.49 16.03 4.72
N PHE A 120 -13.08 15.32 5.69
CA PHE A 120 -12.34 14.63 6.75
C PHE A 120 -11.33 13.61 6.18
N TRP A 121 -11.73 12.79 5.20
CA TRP A 121 -10.86 11.79 4.57
C TRP A 121 -9.71 12.44 3.79
N GLN A 122 -9.95 13.56 3.11
CA GLN A 122 -8.89 14.30 2.44
C GLN A 122 -7.86 14.80 3.45
N GLN A 123 -8.29 15.35 4.59
CA GLN A 123 -7.40 15.80 5.66
C GLN A 123 -6.60 14.64 6.28
N LEU A 124 -7.25 13.50 6.55
CA LEU A 124 -6.57 12.29 7.03
C LEU A 124 -5.54 11.78 6.02
N SER A 125 -5.89 11.71 4.73
CA SER A 125 -4.97 11.27 3.68
C SER A 125 -3.78 12.22 3.53
N ALA A 126 -3.98 13.53 3.74
CA ALA A 126 -2.94 14.54 3.71
C ALA A 126 -2.02 14.42 4.95
N ARG A 127 -2.59 14.19 6.15
CA ARG A 127 -1.83 13.90 7.38
C ARG A 127 -1.04 12.61 7.26
N GLY A 128 -1.63 11.56 6.69
CA GLY A 128 -0.98 10.29 6.40
C GLY A 128 0.17 10.44 5.42
N ARG A 129 -0.02 11.18 4.31
CA ARG A 129 1.06 11.53 3.37
C ARG A 129 2.18 12.33 4.04
N LYS A 130 1.88 13.33 4.87
CA LYS A 130 2.88 14.11 5.60
C LYS A 130 3.62 13.27 6.64
N ARG A 131 2.93 12.44 7.41
CA ARG A 131 3.55 11.50 8.36
C ARG A 131 4.40 10.46 7.64
N ARG A 132 3.95 9.95 6.49
CA ARG A 132 4.72 9.02 5.65
C ARG A 132 5.93 9.70 5.03
N ALA A 133 5.81 10.94 4.55
CA ALA A 133 6.94 11.73 4.06
C ALA A 133 7.94 12.07 5.18
N ALA A 134 7.46 12.40 6.38
CA ALA A 134 8.30 12.63 7.56
C ALA A 134 8.93 11.32 8.07
N ARG A 135 8.21 10.19 8.02
CA ARG A 135 8.76 8.86 8.32
C ARG A 135 9.81 8.47 7.31
N VAL A 136 9.56 8.61 6.01
CA VAL A 136 10.54 8.37 4.93
C VAL A 136 11.77 9.27 5.08
N SER A 137 11.58 10.54 5.48
CA SER A 137 12.68 11.46 5.79
C SER A 137 13.47 11.04 7.04
N SER A 138 12.84 10.45 8.05
CA SER A 138 13.52 9.89 9.25
C SER A 138 14.07 8.47 9.03
N GLU A 139 13.43 7.67 8.15
CA GLU A 139 13.76 6.29 7.78
C GLU A 139 14.87 6.23 6.74
N GLY A 140 15.20 7.35 6.08
CA GLY A 140 16.49 7.52 5.40
C GLY A 140 17.69 7.26 6.32
N LYS A 141 17.48 7.17 7.65
CA LYS A 141 18.49 6.74 8.64
C LYS A 141 18.15 5.45 9.41
N LEU A 142 16.99 4.80 9.22
CA LEU A 142 16.65 3.56 9.95
C LEU A 142 17.10 2.28 9.19
N LYS A 143 18.32 1.86 9.53
CA LYS A 143 18.81 0.46 9.63
C LYS A 143 18.05 -0.62 8.82
N TRP A 144 18.49 -0.77 7.58
CA TRP A 144 18.44 -1.97 6.75
C TRP A 144 18.63 -3.27 7.55
N LYS A 145 17.67 -4.18 7.51
CA LYS A 145 17.87 -5.55 7.99
C LYS A 145 17.29 -6.55 7.00
N GLY A 146 18.17 -7.14 6.19
CA GLY A 146 18.00 -8.47 5.59
C GLY A 146 17.69 -8.51 4.09
N PRO A 147 16.42 -8.39 3.66
CA PRO A 147 15.96 -8.89 2.37
C PRO A 147 16.57 -8.20 1.15
N ALA A 148 16.57 -6.86 1.09
CA ALA A 148 17.06 -6.12 -0.07
C ALA A 148 18.59 -6.25 -0.28
N LYS A 149 19.35 -6.38 0.81
CA LYS A 149 20.80 -6.59 0.75
C LYS A 149 21.12 -7.99 0.22
N LEU A 150 20.35 -9.00 0.63
CA LEU A 150 20.49 -10.37 0.16
C LEU A 150 20.10 -10.47 -1.32
N ALA A 151 18.98 -9.86 -1.73
CA ALA A 151 18.52 -9.83 -3.12
C ALA A 151 19.53 -9.16 -4.08
N ARG A 152 20.23 -8.10 -3.64
CA ARG A 152 21.33 -7.51 -4.41
C ARG A 152 22.51 -8.45 -4.55
N LEU A 153 22.90 -9.10 -3.45
CA LEU A 153 24.05 -10.00 -3.46
C LEU A 153 23.79 -11.22 -4.34
N THR A 154 22.61 -11.82 -4.26
CA THR A 154 22.20 -12.93 -5.13
C THR A 154 22.09 -12.48 -6.59
N GLY A 155 21.53 -11.29 -6.84
CA GLY A 155 21.41 -10.73 -8.19
C GLY A 155 22.76 -10.46 -8.84
N VAL A 156 23.69 -9.82 -8.13
CA VAL A 156 25.05 -9.55 -8.62
C VAL A 156 25.81 -10.86 -8.89
N TYR A 157 25.70 -11.83 -7.98
CA TYR A 157 26.29 -13.15 -8.17
C TYR A 157 25.79 -13.84 -9.45
N LEU A 158 24.46 -13.89 -9.66
CA LEU A 158 23.87 -14.50 -10.85
C LEU A 158 24.25 -13.75 -12.13
N LEU A 159 24.34 -12.42 -12.09
CA LEU A 159 24.78 -11.61 -13.22
C LEU A 159 26.21 -11.95 -13.62
N VAL A 160 27.14 -11.95 -12.65
CA VAL A 160 28.56 -12.24 -12.89
C VAL A 160 28.76 -13.67 -13.37
N ALA A 161 28.13 -14.65 -12.70
CA ALA A 161 28.20 -16.06 -13.10
C ALA A 161 27.62 -16.28 -14.51
N GLY A 162 26.48 -15.66 -14.82
CA GLY A 162 25.85 -15.74 -16.14
C GLY A 162 26.70 -15.13 -17.25
N LEU A 163 27.31 -13.96 -17.02
CA LEU A 163 28.25 -13.34 -17.96
C LEU A 163 29.51 -14.19 -18.16
N GLY A 164 30.04 -14.80 -17.09
CA GLY A 164 31.16 -15.74 -17.17
C GLY A 164 30.84 -16.96 -18.04
N LEU A 165 29.64 -17.51 -17.91
CA LEU A 165 29.16 -18.63 -18.74
C LEU A 165 28.92 -18.22 -20.20
N LEU A 166 28.53 -16.96 -20.44
CA LEU A 166 28.30 -16.43 -21.78
C LEU A 166 29.63 -16.26 -22.56
N PHE A 167 30.62 -15.61 -21.95
CA PHE A 167 31.87 -15.24 -22.63
C PHE A 167 32.99 -16.27 -22.48
N ALA A 168 33.01 -17.06 -21.41
CA ALA A 168 34.03 -18.07 -21.13
C ALA A 168 33.40 -19.41 -20.67
N PRO A 169 32.58 -20.07 -21.51
CA PRO A 169 31.78 -21.23 -21.12
C PRO A 169 32.63 -22.41 -20.61
N LYS A 170 33.74 -22.73 -21.29
CA LYS A 170 34.61 -23.87 -20.91
C LYS A 170 35.35 -23.64 -19.60
N THR A 171 35.80 -22.42 -19.34
CA THR A 171 36.54 -22.05 -18.12
C THR A 171 35.61 -21.98 -16.92
N THR A 172 34.44 -21.37 -17.08
CA THR A 172 33.48 -21.15 -15.99
C THR A 172 32.75 -22.45 -15.62
N PHE A 173 32.34 -23.25 -16.61
CA PHE A 173 31.63 -24.51 -16.38
C PHE A 173 32.59 -25.66 -16.03
N GLY A 174 33.82 -25.65 -16.59
CA GLY A 174 34.87 -26.62 -16.29
C GLY A 174 35.42 -26.57 -14.86
N LEU A 175 35.11 -25.49 -14.13
CA LEU A 175 35.44 -25.33 -12.71
C LEU A 175 34.47 -26.11 -11.80
N LEU A 176 33.29 -26.46 -12.31
CA LEU A 176 32.21 -27.13 -11.58
C LEU A 176 31.94 -28.56 -12.11
N PHE A 177 32.11 -28.83 -13.42
CA PHE A 177 31.79 -30.12 -14.05
C PHE A 177 32.67 -30.43 -15.28
N ASP A 178 32.84 -31.72 -15.66
CA ASP A 178 33.65 -32.13 -16.82
C ASP A 178 32.90 -31.90 -18.15
N VAL A 179 33.45 -31.02 -19.02
CA VAL A 179 32.72 -30.37 -20.14
C VAL A 179 32.74 -31.18 -21.45
N ARG A 180 33.27 -32.41 -21.44
CA ARG A 180 33.64 -33.13 -22.68
C ARG A 180 32.46 -33.57 -23.56
N THR A 181 31.21 -33.49 -23.08
CA THR A 181 30.03 -33.99 -23.78
C THR A 181 28.95 -32.94 -24.10
N ILE A 182 29.10 -31.70 -23.62
CA ILE A 182 28.08 -30.65 -23.75
C ILE A 182 28.50 -29.65 -24.83
N ALA A 183 27.61 -29.41 -25.80
CA ALA A 183 27.83 -28.40 -26.84
C ALA A 183 27.93 -26.99 -26.23
N THR A 184 29.02 -26.30 -26.55
CA THR A 184 29.39 -24.98 -25.97
C THR A 184 28.25 -23.95 -26.05
N GLY A 185 27.44 -23.99 -27.12
CA GLY A 185 26.30 -23.08 -27.31
C GLY A 185 25.21 -23.20 -26.24
N TRP A 186 24.91 -24.42 -25.76
CA TRP A 186 23.89 -24.62 -24.73
C TRP A 186 24.31 -24.08 -23.35
N ILE A 187 25.60 -24.10 -23.06
CA ILE A 187 26.16 -23.49 -21.83
C ILE A 187 25.99 -21.97 -21.87
N GLN A 188 26.15 -21.35 -23.05
CA GLN A 188 25.96 -19.91 -23.24
C GLN A 188 24.49 -19.49 -23.14
N VAL A 189 23.56 -20.32 -23.64
CA VAL A 189 22.11 -20.10 -23.45
C VAL A 189 21.76 -20.12 -21.96
N PHE A 190 22.27 -21.10 -21.22
CA PHE A 190 22.10 -21.17 -19.76
C PHE A 190 22.69 -19.93 -19.05
N GLY A 191 23.90 -19.51 -19.43
CA GLY A 191 24.53 -18.29 -18.92
C GLY A 191 23.71 -17.02 -19.19
N THR A 192 23.07 -16.94 -20.36
CA THR A 192 22.19 -15.83 -20.74
C THR A 192 20.98 -15.73 -19.82
N ILE A 193 20.33 -16.86 -19.53
CA ILE A 193 19.17 -16.92 -18.63
C ILE A 193 19.59 -16.54 -17.20
N ALA A 194 20.70 -17.07 -16.71
CA ALA A 194 21.25 -16.74 -15.39
C ALA A 194 21.57 -15.24 -15.27
N ALA A 195 22.17 -14.64 -16.30
CA ALA A 195 22.46 -13.20 -16.32
C ALA A 195 21.18 -12.35 -16.31
N ALA A 196 20.16 -12.76 -17.08
CA ALA A 196 18.86 -12.07 -17.10
C ALA A 196 18.18 -12.12 -15.72
N LEU A 197 18.20 -13.28 -15.04
CA LEU A 197 17.70 -13.41 -13.67
C LEU A 197 18.48 -12.50 -12.70
N GLY A 198 19.81 -12.45 -12.82
CA GLY A 198 20.63 -11.53 -12.03
C GLY A 198 20.22 -10.07 -12.21
N MET A 199 20.00 -9.64 -13.46
CA MET A 199 19.55 -8.29 -13.79
C MET A 199 18.17 -7.97 -13.18
N TYR A 200 17.22 -8.91 -13.19
CA TYR A 200 15.92 -8.74 -12.55
C TYR A 200 16.04 -8.57 -11.03
N TYR A 201 16.85 -9.38 -10.37
CA TYR A 201 17.05 -9.29 -8.92
C TYR A 201 17.74 -7.98 -8.51
N VAL A 202 18.76 -7.55 -9.25
CA VAL A 202 19.44 -6.27 -9.00
C VAL A 202 18.49 -5.10 -9.19
N GLY A 203 17.77 -5.06 -10.32
CA GLY A 203 16.90 -3.93 -10.62
C GLY A 203 15.66 -3.86 -9.71
N THR A 204 15.13 -5.01 -9.26
CA THR A 204 14.10 -5.05 -8.21
C THR A 204 14.63 -4.46 -6.91
N ALA A 205 15.83 -4.86 -6.49
CA ALA A 205 16.42 -4.33 -5.29
C ALA A 205 16.77 -2.84 -5.38
N VAL A 206 17.19 -2.34 -6.56
CA VAL A 206 17.37 -0.90 -6.79
C VAL A 206 16.03 -0.16 -6.74
N GLY A 207 15.00 -0.68 -7.41
CA GLY A 207 13.64 -0.14 -7.40
C GLY A 207 13.04 -0.05 -6.00
N ASP A 208 13.26 -1.05 -5.16
CA ASP A 208 12.83 -1.05 -3.77
C ASP A 208 13.60 -0.03 -2.93
N THR A 209 14.89 0.21 -3.21
CA THR A 209 15.67 1.22 -2.48
C THR A 209 15.37 2.66 -2.87
N GLU A 210 14.97 2.90 -4.12
CA GLU A 210 14.60 4.23 -4.60
C GLU A 210 13.14 4.58 -4.28
N GLY A 211 12.39 3.66 -3.65
CA GLY A 211 10.96 3.83 -3.37
C GLY A 211 10.07 3.70 -4.61
N SER A 212 10.64 3.25 -5.73
CA SER A 212 9.95 3.02 -7.00
C SER A 212 9.10 1.75 -7.00
N GLY A 213 9.37 0.80 -6.08
CA GLY A 213 8.58 -0.42 -5.85
C GLY A 213 8.28 -1.17 -7.16
N ALA A 214 6.98 -1.40 -7.44
CA ALA A 214 6.51 -2.12 -8.62
C ALA A 214 7.02 -1.53 -9.97
N ARG A 215 7.30 -0.22 -10.03
CA ARG A 215 7.86 0.42 -11.25
C ARG A 215 9.30 0.00 -11.51
N GLY A 216 10.09 -0.20 -10.47
CA GLY A 216 11.48 -0.67 -10.60
C GLY A 216 11.56 -2.12 -11.07
N PHE A 217 10.67 -2.98 -10.57
CA PHE A 217 10.50 -4.35 -11.07
C PHE A 217 10.11 -4.37 -12.56
N TYR A 218 9.16 -3.53 -12.97
CA TYR A 218 8.73 -3.42 -14.36
C TYR A 218 9.86 -2.95 -15.29
N ALA A 219 10.58 -1.90 -14.89
CA ALA A 219 11.73 -1.41 -15.66
C ALA A 219 12.82 -2.47 -15.82
N SER A 220 13.09 -3.24 -14.77
CA SER A 220 14.05 -4.35 -14.80
C SER A 220 13.61 -5.44 -15.76
N THR A 221 12.30 -5.73 -15.82
CA THR A 221 11.70 -6.71 -16.73
C THR A 221 11.90 -6.28 -18.19
N VAL A 222 11.65 -5.01 -18.50
CA VAL A 222 11.85 -4.43 -19.83
C VAL A 222 13.30 -4.57 -20.28
N ILE A 223 14.24 -4.17 -19.41
CA ILE A 223 15.68 -4.22 -19.73
C ILE A 223 16.15 -5.67 -19.91
N GLY A 224 15.73 -6.60 -19.05
CA GLY A 224 16.15 -8.01 -19.15
C GLY A 224 15.62 -8.71 -20.41
N ARG A 225 14.42 -8.36 -20.89
CA ARG A 225 13.88 -8.89 -22.16
C ARG A 225 14.69 -8.40 -23.38
N ILE A 226 15.04 -7.11 -23.39
CA ILE A 226 15.92 -6.54 -24.43
C ILE A 226 17.28 -7.24 -24.41
N PHE A 227 17.84 -7.48 -23.21
CA PHE A 227 19.10 -8.19 -23.05
C PHE A 227 19.05 -9.63 -23.58
N ILE A 228 18.01 -10.41 -23.25
CA ILE A 228 17.81 -11.77 -23.78
C ILE A 228 17.74 -11.74 -25.31
N PHE A 229 16.96 -10.81 -25.86
CA PHE A 229 16.79 -10.66 -27.30
C PHE A 229 18.11 -10.42 -28.04
N ILE A 230 18.89 -9.43 -27.57
CA ILE A 230 20.18 -9.10 -28.17
C ILE A 230 21.15 -10.29 -28.07
N THR A 231 21.18 -10.97 -26.93
CA THR A 231 22.11 -12.07 -26.68
C THR A 231 21.79 -13.29 -27.53
N PHE A 232 20.52 -13.65 -27.71
CA PHE A 232 20.12 -14.76 -28.58
C PHE A 232 20.38 -14.45 -30.06
N CYS A 233 20.13 -13.23 -30.52
CA CYS A 233 20.51 -12.78 -31.86
C CYS A 233 22.03 -12.90 -32.08
N TYR A 234 22.84 -12.52 -31.08
CA TYR A 234 24.29 -12.67 -31.13
C TYR A 234 24.73 -14.14 -31.22
N LEU A 235 24.18 -15.03 -30.38
CA LEU A 235 24.52 -16.45 -30.38
C LEU A 235 24.16 -17.15 -31.70
N VAL A 236 23.03 -16.80 -32.29
CA VAL A 236 22.60 -17.34 -33.59
C VAL A 236 23.45 -16.79 -34.73
N SER A 237 23.86 -15.51 -34.67
CA SER A 237 24.79 -14.93 -35.66
C SER A 237 26.14 -15.63 -35.68
N GLN A 238 26.62 -16.12 -34.54
CA GLN A 238 27.86 -16.90 -34.43
C GLN A 238 27.69 -18.39 -34.80
N LYS A 239 26.48 -18.81 -35.23
CA LYS A 239 26.11 -20.21 -35.53
C LYS A 239 26.33 -21.18 -34.35
N PHE A 240 26.32 -20.69 -33.10
CA PHE A 240 26.49 -21.54 -31.93
C PHE A 240 25.21 -22.27 -31.51
N VAL A 241 24.04 -21.80 -31.97
CA VAL A 241 22.72 -22.32 -31.59
C VAL A 241 21.77 -22.26 -32.79
N GLU A 242 20.74 -23.11 -32.79
CA GLU A 242 19.68 -23.20 -33.80
C GLU A 242 18.91 -21.89 -34.00
N GLN A 243 18.51 -21.62 -35.24
CA GLN A 243 17.80 -20.40 -35.65
C GLN A 243 16.43 -20.22 -34.96
N GLN A 244 15.84 -21.33 -34.48
CA GLN A 244 14.55 -21.36 -33.78
C GLN A 244 14.56 -20.54 -32.48
N LEU A 245 15.73 -20.32 -31.85
CA LEU A 245 15.82 -19.46 -30.65
C LEU A 245 15.52 -17.98 -30.94
N VAL A 246 15.74 -17.50 -32.16
CA VAL A 246 15.41 -16.12 -32.54
C VAL A 246 13.90 -15.90 -32.52
N LEU A 247 13.11 -16.91 -32.92
CA LEU A 247 11.66 -16.85 -32.85
C LEU A 247 11.18 -16.68 -31.40
N LEU A 248 11.76 -17.44 -30.47
CA LEU A 248 11.48 -17.32 -29.04
C LEU A 248 11.87 -15.94 -28.49
N ALA A 249 13.00 -15.40 -28.94
CA ALA A 249 13.47 -14.06 -28.58
C ALA A 249 12.49 -12.96 -29.06
N VAL A 250 12.03 -13.05 -30.31
CA VAL A 250 11.06 -12.11 -30.90
C VAL A 250 9.74 -12.16 -30.14
N LEU A 251 9.26 -13.36 -29.81
CA LEU A 251 8.02 -13.53 -29.03
C LEU A 251 8.16 -12.92 -27.63
N ASN A 252 9.33 -13.05 -26.99
CA ASN A 252 9.62 -12.44 -25.70
C ASN A 252 9.57 -10.89 -25.75
N LEU A 253 10.05 -10.30 -26.85
CA LEU A 253 10.08 -8.84 -27.06
C LEU A 253 8.70 -8.26 -27.43
N GLY A 254 7.87 -9.01 -28.17
CA GLY A 254 6.55 -8.57 -28.63
C GLY A 254 5.57 -8.18 -27.51
N TYR A 255 5.75 -8.70 -26.30
CA TYR A 255 4.95 -8.37 -25.12
C TYR A 255 5.32 -7.04 -24.43
N LEU A 256 6.30 -6.28 -24.91
CA LEU A 256 6.59 -4.94 -24.37
C LEU A 256 5.57 -3.87 -24.81
N ASN A 257 4.78 -4.12 -25.85
CA ASN A 257 3.90 -3.12 -26.45
C ASN A 257 2.47 -3.11 -25.88
N SER A 258 2.20 -3.93 -24.85
CA SER A 258 0.92 -3.96 -24.14
C SER A 258 0.78 -2.75 -23.21
N ASP A 259 -0.35 -2.06 -23.31
CA ASP A 259 -0.66 -0.79 -22.64
C ASP A 259 -0.30 -0.78 -21.14
N PRO A 260 0.56 0.16 -20.68
CA PRO A 260 0.98 0.26 -19.28
C PRO A 260 -0.17 0.59 -18.30
N SER A 261 -1.35 0.96 -18.80
CA SER A 261 -2.55 1.17 -17.99
C SER A 261 -3.25 -0.12 -17.53
N LEU A 262 -2.95 -1.27 -18.15
CA LEU A 262 -3.57 -2.56 -17.86
C LEU A 262 -2.96 -3.30 -16.64
N GLY A 263 -2.04 -2.66 -15.92
CA GLY A 263 -1.32 -3.25 -14.79
C GLY A 263 -0.09 -4.06 -15.23
N PRO A 264 0.70 -4.60 -14.28
CA PRO A 264 1.82 -5.46 -14.63
C PRO A 264 1.28 -6.65 -15.43
N PRO A 265 1.85 -6.99 -16.59
CA PRO A 265 1.39 -8.15 -17.33
C PRO A 265 1.46 -9.37 -16.41
N PRO A 266 0.48 -10.30 -16.48
CA PRO A 266 0.59 -11.55 -15.75
C PRO A 266 1.96 -12.17 -16.05
N LEU A 267 2.63 -12.68 -15.01
CA LEU A 267 3.95 -13.29 -15.13
C LEU A 267 3.99 -14.12 -16.41
N PRO A 268 4.95 -13.87 -17.32
CA PRO A 268 5.02 -14.66 -18.53
C PRO A 268 5.18 -16.11 -18.12
N PHE A 269 4.44 -16.99 -18.80
CA PHE A 269 4.66 -18.42 -18.85
C PHE A 269 6.16 -18.71 -19.01
N PHE A 270 6.88 -18.84 -17.90
CA PHE A 270 8.10 -19.61 -17.87
C PHE A 270 7.63 -21.04 -17.72
N PHE A 271 7.63 -21.75 -18.84
CA PHE A 271 7.76 -23.20 -18.85
C PHE A 271 8.97 -23.55 -17.96
N ILE A 272 8.67 -24.13 -16.80
CA ILE A 272 9.36 -25.35 -16.37
C ILE A 272 8.51 -26.50 -16.91
#